data_AF-A0A0D5ZGV6-F1
#
_entry.id   AF-A0A0D5ZGV6-F1
#
_cell.length_a   1.000
_cell.length_b   1.000
_cell.length_c   1.000
_cell.angle_alpha   90.00
_cell.angle_beta   90.00
_cell.angle_gamma   90.00
#
_symmetry.space_group_name_H-M   'P 1'
#
loop_
_entity.id
_entity.type
_entity.pdbx_description
1 polymer ?
#
loop_
_entity_poly.entity_id
_entity_poly.type
_entity_poly.pdbx_seq_one_letter_code
_entity_poly.pdbx_strand_id
1 'polypeptide(L)'
;MSMPDREEEDYTSDYCEITDSTIPRSHIFFRYDAEMKLALASLGLAVSQGERIQATREILDMLDTLYNNMIDPDSALPDRQRKNLNHADSVWLDLKEKLSQGSSRTAHLFAAHSHMQLALSYLIGLKNEKEFSEHISDYLIKYLGKLSVFTYREAIGHVML
;
A
#
# COMPACT_ATOMS: atom_id res chain seq x y z
N MET A 1 18.97 -48.16 9.06
CA MET A 1 17.78 -47.30 8.91
C MET A 1 18.27 -45.86 8.88
N SER A 2 18.37 -45.26 7.70
CA SER A 2 18.62 -43.84 7.54
C SER A 2 17.39 -43.08 8.05
N MET A 3 17.59 -42.14 8.97
CA MET A 3 16.53 -41.18 9.30
C MET A 3 16.24 -40.36 8.04
N PRO A 4 14.97 -40.05 7.73
CA PRO A 4 14.68 -39.11 6.66
C PRO A 4 15.27 -37.76 7.07
N ASP A 5 16.13 -37.21 6.20
CA ASP A 5 16.61 -35.85 6.30
C ASP A 5 15.40 -34.94 6.50
N ARG A 6 15.30 -34.30 7.66
CA ARG A 6 14.36 -33.19 7.85
C ARG A 6 14.93 -32.08 7.00
N GLU A 7 14.27 -31.76 5.88
CA GLU A 7 14.52 -30.50 5.18
C GLU A 7 14.40 -29.38 6.22
N GLU A 8 15.52 -28.79 6.61
CA GLU A 8 15.52 -27.59 7.45
C GLU A 8 14.88 -26.48 6.62
N GLU A 9 13.77 -25.91 7.10
CA GLU A 9 13.13 -24.77 6.47
C GLU A 9 14.13 -23.59 6.43
N ASP A 10 14.50 -23.14 5.23
CA ASP A 10 15.36 -21.97 5.04
C ASP A 10 14.54 -20.68 5.22
N TYR A 11 14.62 -20.09 6.41
CA TYR A 11 13.99 -18.79 6.70
C TYR A 11 14.79 -17.58 6.20
N THR A 12 15.91 -17.75 5.50
CA THR A 12 16.72 -16.63 5.01
C THR A 12 16.35 -16.19 3.60
N SER A 13 15.60 -17.02 2.87
CA SER A 13 15.11 -16.76 1.53
C SER A 13 13.58 -16.91 1.46
N ASP A 14 12.98 -16.32 0.43
CA ASP A 14 11.56 -16.50 0.12
C ASP A 14 11.32 -16.29 -1.38
N TYR A 15 10.18 -16.77 -1.86
CA TYR A 15 9.79 -16.66 -3.25
C TYR A 15 9.28 -15.25 -3.59
N CYS A 16 9.76 -14.71 -4.72
CA CYS A 16 9.31 -13.44 -5.28
C CYS A 16 8.49 -13.69 -6.55
N GLU A 17 7.21 -13.34 -6.49
CA GLU A 17 6.27 -13.52 -7.60
C GLU A 17 6.59 -12.66 -8.82
N ILE A 18 7.31 -11.55 -8.64
CA ILE A 18 7.61 -10.60 -9.72
C ILE A 18 8.71 -11.11 -10.63
N THR A 19 9.75 -11.72 -10.05
CA THR A 19 10.91 -12.23 -10.78
C THR A 19 10.85 -13.74 -10.97
N ASP A 20 9.80 -14.41 -10.48
CA ASP A 20 9.66 -15.88 -10.49
C ASP A 20 10.91 -16.58 -9.94
N SER A 21 11.43 -16.08 -8.81
CA SER A 21 12.70 -16.55 -8.25
C SER A 21 12.72 -16.49 -6.73
N THR A 22 13.63 -17.27 -6.13
CA THR A 22 13.89 -17.23 -4.68
C THR A 22 14.96 -16.19 -4.40
N ILE A 23 14.62 -15.17 -3.60
CA ILE A 23 15.51 -14.07 -3.23
C ILE A 23 15.65 -13.96 -1.70
N PRO A 24 16.71 -13.33 -1.18
CA PRO A 24 16.89 -13.20 0.28
C PRO A 24 15.74 -12.44 0.94
N ARG A 25 15.27 -12.88 2.12
CA ARG A 25 14.19 -12.17 2.88
C ARG A 25 14.53 -10.73 3.25
N SER A 26 15.83 -10.38 3.26
CA SER A 26 16.29 -9.01 3.48
C SER A 26 16.08 -8.10 2.27
N HIS A 27 15.70 -8.63 1.11
CA HIS A 27 15.46 -7.85 -0.10
C HIS A 27 14.34 -6.82 0.10
N ILE A 28 14.49 -5.63 -0.51
CA ILE A 28 13.56 -4.52 -0.33
C ILE A 28 12.15 -4.82 -0.89
N PHE A 29 12.04 -5.80 -1.79
CA PHE A 29 10.77 -6.33 -2.28
C PHE A 29 9.85 -6.76 -1.14
N PHE A 30 10.35 -7.54 -0.18
CA PHE A 30 9.53 -8.01 0.93
C PHE A 30 9.13 -6.89 1.89
N ARG A 31 9.89 -5.78 1.91
CA ARG A 31 9.49 -4.57 2.63
C ARG A 31 8.34 -3.88 1.92
N TYR A 32 8.43 -3.69 0.60
CA TYR A 32 7.30 -3.19 -0.20
C TYR A 32 6.03 -4.02 0.04
N ASP A 33 6.15 -5.34 -0.09
CA ASP A 33 5.04 -6.28 0.02
C ASP A 33 4.36 -6.23 1.41
N ALA A 34 5.16 -6.23 2.47
CA ALA A 34 4.66 -6.12 3.84
C ALA A 34 3.93 -4.78 4.07
N GLU A 35 4.48 -3.67 3.58
CA GLU A 35 3.86 -2.35 3.74
C GLU A 35 2.52 -2.24 2.98
N MET A 36 2.42 -2.81 1.78
CA MET A 36 1.16 -2.88 1.04
C MET A 36 0.10 -3.69 1.81
N LYS A 37 0.48 -4.86 2.34
CA LYS A 37 -0.41 -5.70 3.17
C LYS A 37 -0.86 -4.99 4.44
N LEU A 38 0.05 -4.27 5.11
CA LEU A 38 -0.28 -3.48 6.31
C LEU A 38 -1.19 -2.29 5.99
N ALA A 39 -1.02 -1.65 4.83
CA ALA A 39 -1.93 -0.60 4.36
C ALA A 39 -3.34 -1.16 4.10
N LEU A 40 -3.46 -2.29 3.39
CA LEU A 40 -4.73 -3.00 3.17
C LEU A 40 -5.40 -3.39 4.50
N ALA A 41 -4.64 -3.99 5.42
CA ALA A 41 -5.14 -4.38 6.74
C ALA A 41 -5.65 -3.16 7.54
N SER A 42 -4.91 -2.04 7.50
CA SER A 42 -5.31 -0.79 8.16
C SER A 42 -6.59 -0.22 7.55
N LEU A 43 -6.76 -0.25 6.22
CA LEU A 43 -8.02 0.13 5.58
C LEU A 43 -9.17 -0.79 5.97
N GLY A 44 -8.92 -2.10 6.07
CA GLY A 44 -9.89 -3.07 6.58
C GLY A 44 -10.37 -2.75 8.01
N LEU A 45 -9.44 -2.37 8.90
CA LEU A 45 -9.76 -1.90 10.26
C LEU A 45 -10.52 -0.57 10.25
N ALA A 46 -10.23 0.32 9.30
CA ALA A 46 -11.00 1.56 9.13
C ALA A 46 -12.44 1.27 8.66
N VAL A 47 -12.64 0.31 7.76
CA VAL A 47 -13.98 -0.15 7.31
C VAL A 47 -14.79 -0.73 8.48
N SER A 48 -14.14 -1.49 9.37
CA SER A 48 -14.83 -2.14 10.49
C SER A 48 -15.38 -1.17 11.54
N GLN A 49 -14.93 0.10 11.54
CA GLN A 49 -15.45 1.14 12.44
C GLN A 49 -16.88 1.59 12.09
N GLY A 50 -17.41 1.21 10.91
CA GLY A 50 -18.78 1.51 10.52
C GLY A 50 -19.04 2.96 10.06
N GLU A 51 -18.01 3.81 10.05
CA GLU A 51 -18.08 5.20 9.61
C GLU A 51 -17.60 5.39 8.17
N ARG A 52 -18.36 6.13 7.34
CA ARG A 52 -18.05 6.42 5.92
C ARG A 52 -17.58 5.16 5.16
N ILE A 53 -18.29 4.04 5.37
CA ILE A 53 -17.93 2.70 4.88
C ILE A 53 -17.65 2.72 3.37
N GLN A 54 -18.53 3.34 2.59
CA GLN A 54 -18.43 3.31 1.12
C GLN A 54 -17.16 4.03 0.62
N ALA A 55 -16.83 5.19 1.20
CA ALA A 55 -15.60 5.92 0.84
C ALA A 55 -14.35 5.12 1.22
N THR A 56 -14.38 4.47 2.38
CA THR A 56 -13.25 3.67 2.88
C THR A 56 -13.05 2.40 2.04
N ARG A 57 -14.14 1.74 1.62
CA ARG A 57 -14.10 0.61 0.68
C ARG A 57 -13.58 1.02 -0.68
N GLU A 58 -14.00 2.18 -1.20
CA GLU A 58 -13.47 2.68 -2.47
C GLU A 58 -11.95 2.88 -2.41
N ILE A 59 -11.41 3.35 -1.28
CA ILE A 59 -9.95 3.45 -1.06
C ILE A 59 -9.31 2.06 -1.02
N LEU A 60 -9.91 1.11 -0.31
CA LEU A 60 -9.43 -0.27 -0.23
C LEU A 60 -9.38 -0.92 -1.62
N ASP A 61 -10.45 -0.81 -2.40
CA ASP A 61 -10.55 -1.35 -3.76
C ASP A 61 -9.49 -0.72 -4.69
N MET A 62 -9.26 0.59 -4.56
CA MET A 62 -8.20 1.28 -5.30
C MET A 62 -6.82 0.76 -4.90
N LEU A 63 -6.55 0.55 -3.60
CA LEU A 63 -5.25 0.05 -3.15
C LEU A 63 -5.01 -1.39 -3.61
N ASP A 64 -6.02 -2.25 -3.53
CA ASP A 64 -5.95 -3.64 -3.99
C ASP A 64 -5.67 -3.71 -5.51
N THR A 65 -6.36 -2.90 -6.30
CA THR A 65 -6.10 -2.79 -7.75
C THR A 65 -4.66 -2.39 -8.04
N LEU A 66 -4.11 -1.43 -7.30
CA LEU A 66 -2.73 -0.98 -7.45
C LEU A 66 -1.72 -2.03 -6.98
N TYR A 67 -2.03 -2.77 -5.92
CA TYR A 67 -1.19 -3.86 -5.45
C TYR A 67 -1.08 -4.97 -6.50
N ASN A 68 -2.22 -5.36 -7.09
CA ASN A 68 -2.28 -6.31 -8.19
C ASN A 68 -1.59 -5.81 -9.47
N ASN A 69 -1.47 -4.49 -9.67
CA ASN A 69 -0.75 -3.92 -10.83
C ASN A 69 0.73 -4.35 -10.90
N MET A 70 1.32 -4.69 -9.76
CA MET A 70 2.72 -5.15 -9.74
C MET A 70 2.91 -6.50 -10.43
N ILE A 71 1.89 -7.37 -10.37
CA ILE A 71 1.92 -8.71 -10.97
C ILE A 71 1.26 -8.67 -12.35
N ASP A 72 0.15 -7.94 -12.48
CA ASP A 72 -0.61 -7.78 -13.72
C ASP A 72 -0.62 -6.30 -14.15
N PRO A 73 0.24 -5.88 -15.11
CA PRO A 73 0.29 -4.51 -15.59
C PRO A 73 -1.03 -3.97 -16.16
N ASP A 74 -1.96 -4.85 -16.56
CA ASP A 74 -3.28 -4.46 -17.08
C ASP A 74 -4.26 -4.11 -15.95
N SER A 75 -3.96 -4.45 -14.70
CA SER A 75 -4.75 -4.05 -13.53
C SER A 75 -4.63 -2.54 -13.28
N ALA A 76 -5.57 -1.77 -13.82
CA ALA A 76 -5.57 -0.32 -13.75
C ALA A 76 -6.86 0.24 -13.13
N LEU A 77 -6.73 1.28 -12.32
CA LEU A 77 -7.86 2.02 -11.74
C LEU A 77 -8.77 2.58 -12.83
N PRO A 78 -10.10 2.42 -12.75
CA PRO A 78 -11.04 3.10 -13.64
C PRO A 78 -10.84 4.62 -13.75
N ASP A 79 -11.21 5.19 -14.90
CA ASP A 79 -11.03 6.63 -15.18
C ASP A 79 -11.60 7.56 -14.12
N ARG A 80 -12.77 7.23 -13.57
CA ARG A 80 -13.43 8.00 -12.52
C ARG A 80 -12.55 8.11 -11.27
N GLN A 81 -11.97 6.99 -10.83
CA GLN A 81 -11.09 6.94 -9.66
C GLN A 81 -9.79 7.70 -9.93
N ARG A 82 -9.17 7.51 -11.11
CA ARG A 82 -7.97 8.26 -11.51
C ARG A 82 -8.19 9.76 -11.47
N LYS A 83 -9.33 10.24 -11.99
CA LYS A 83 -9.70 11.67 -11.94
C LYS A 83 -9.84 12.16 -10.50
N ASN A 84 -10.54 11.41 -9.64
CA ASN A 84 -10.68 11.77 -8.23
C ASN A 84 -9.32 11.92 -7.53
N LEU A 85 -8.40 10.98 -7.76
CA LEU A 85 -7.05 11.01 -7.20
C LEU A 85 -6.20 12.18 -7.75
N ASN A 86 -6.44 12.60 -8.99
CA ASN A 86 -5.71 13.73 -9.57
C ASN A 86 -6.04 15.09 -8.93
N HIS A 87 -7.18 15.20 -8.25
CA HIS A 87 -7.60 16.41 -7.52
C HIS A 87 -7.18 16.40 -6.04
N ALA A 88 -6.40 15.41 -5.62
CA ALA A 88 -5.95 15.26 -4.25
C ALA A 88 -4.60 15.96 -4.02
N ASP A 89 -4.64 17.17 -3.45
CA ASP A 89 -3.43 17.87 -3.01
C ASP A 89 -3.15 17.62 -1.53
N SER A 90 -1.86 17.63 -1.16
CA SER A 90 -1.43 17.49 0.23
C SER A 90 -1.85 18.73 1.03
N VAL A 91 -2.48 18.50 2.18
CA VAL A 91 -2.92 19.56 3.10
C VAL A 91 -2.21 19.37 4.43
N TRP A 92 -1.73 20.44 5.04
CA TRP A 92 -1.10 20.35 6.36
C TRP A 92 -2.14 19.96 7.42
N LEU A 93 -1.76 19.07 8.35
CA LEU A 93 -2.61 18.59 9.43
C LEU A 93 -1.93 18.79 10.78
N ASP A 94 -2.68 19.29 11.76
CA ASP A 94 -2.36 19.05 13.16
C ASP A 94 -2.77 17.62 13.53
N LEU A 95 -1.82 16.69 13.37
CA LEU A 95 -2.03 15.27 13.63
C LEU A 95 -2.40 15.02 15.10
N LYS A 96 -1.82 15.80 16.02
CA LYS A 96 -2.09 15.66 17.45
C LYS A 96 -3.55 15.99 17.74
N GLU A 97 -4.07 17.07 17.17
CA GLU A 97 -5.47 17.47 17.35
C GLU A 97 -6.42 16.37 16.88
N LYS A 98 -6.25 15.85 15.66
CA LYS A 98 -7.13 14.82 15.11
C LYS A 98 -7.06 13.50 15.86
N LEU A 99 -5.86 13.06 16.23
CA LEU A 99 -5.71 11.81 17.00
C LEU A 99 -6.23 11.96 18.44
N SER A 100 -6.13 13.15 19.03
CA SER A 100 -6.65 13.42 20.38
C SER A 100 -8.18 13.38 20.44
N GLN A 101 -8.88 13.51 19.30
CA GLN A 101 -10.33 13.32 19.21
C GLN A 101 -10.75 11.84 19.34
N GLY A 102 -9.79 10.90 19.33
CA GLY A 102 -10.05 9.49 19.61
C GLY A 102 -10.74 8.69 18.50
N SER A 103 -10.80 9.23 17.26
CA SER A 103 -11.36 8.47 16.14
C SER A 103 -10.43 7.34 15.70
N SER A 104 -10.83 6.11 16.01
CA SER A 104 -10.10 4.90 15.58
C SER A 104 -10.04 4.79 14.06
N ARG A 105 -11.10 5.21 13.35
CA ARG A 105 -11.11 5.26 11.88
C ARG A 105 -10.01 6.18 11.36
N THR A 106 -9.91 7.40 11.90
CA THR A 106 -8.86 8.35 11.50
C THR A 106 -7.46 7.79 11.75
N ALA A 107 -7.25 7.16 12.91
CA ALA A 107 -5.96 6.53 13.22
C ALA A 107 -5.60 5.42 12.21
N HIS A 108 -6.55 4.56 11.85
CA HIS A 108 -6.34 3.50 10.86
C HIS A 108 -6.12 4.04 9.43
N LEU A 109 -6.84 5.08 9.02
CA LEU A 109 -6.60 5.73 7.73
C LEU A 109 -5.23 6.40 7.67
N PHE A 110 -4.80 7.03 8.77
CA PHE A 110 -3.48 7.61 8.87
C PHE A 110 -2.38 6.53 8.81
N ALA A 111 -2.56 5.41 9.52
CA ALA A 111 -1.65 4.27 9.42
C ALA A 111 -1.56 3.72 8.00
N ALA A 112 -2.71 3.55 7.33
CA ALA A 112 -2.74 3.13 5.92
C ALA A 112 -1.97 4.09 5.01
N HIS A 113 -2.15 5.41 5.20
CA HIS A 113 -1.37 6.43 4.50
C HIS A 113 0.14 6.27 4.71
N SER A 114 0.58 6.11 5.96
CA SER A 114 2.01 5.94 6.29
C SER A 114 2.60 4.69 5.66
N HIS A 115 1.90 3.56 5.74
CA HIS A 115 2.31 2.30 5.11
C HIS A 115 2.40 2.46 3.57
N MET A 116 1.44 3.16 2.93
CA MET A 116 1.53 3.45 1.50
C MET A 116 2.73 4.34 1.13
N GLN A 117 3.13 5.30 1.98
CA GLN A 117 4.33 6.12 1.75
C GLN A 117 5.63 5.31 1.86
N LEU A 118 5.69 4.38 2.82
CA LEU A 118 6.81 3.45 2.95
C LEU A 118 6.88 2.49 1.76
N ALA A 119 5.74 1.90 1.39
CA ALA A 119 5.62 1.07 0.19
C ALA A 119 6.09 1.83 -1.07
N LEU A 120 5.64 3.08 -1.25
CA LEU A 120 6.07 3.92 -2.37
C LEU A 120 7.59 4.12 -2.38
N SER A 121 8.20 4.33 -1.21
CA SER A 121 9.65 4.51 -1.09
C SER A 121 10.41 3.25 -1.52
N TYR A 122 9.96 2.07 -1.06
CA TYR A 122 10.56 0.79 -1.48
C TYR A 122 10.32 0.51 -2.96
N LEU A 123 9.15 0.85 -3.49
CA LEU A 123 8.80 0.70 -4.90
C LEU A 123 9.72 1.54 -5.80
N ILE A 124 9.99 2.79 -5.41
CA ILE A 124 10.95 3.65 -6.12
C ILE A 124 12.36 3.06 -6.05
N GLY A 125 12.75 2.48 -4.91
CA GLY A 125 14.00 1.75 -4.76
C GLY A 125 14.12 0.59 -5.76
N LEU A 126 13.12 -0.29 -5.76
CA LEU A 126 13.04 -1.44 -6.66
C LEU A 126 13.07 -1.04 -8.14
N LYS A 127 12.45 0.08 -8.53
CA LYS A 127 12.47 0.55 -9.93
C LYS A 127 13.89 0.82 -10.44
N ASN A 128 14.83 1.13 -9.55
CA ASN A 128 16.23 1.36 -9.91
C ASN A 128 17.04 0.06 -10.03
N GLU A 129 16.46 -1.09 -9.68
CA GLU A 129 17.10 -2.40 -9.81
C GLU A 129 16.77 -3.02 -11.16
N LYS A 130 17.79 -3.51 -11.86
CA LYS A 130 17.68 -4.03 -13.23
C LYS A 130 16.66 -5.17 -13.37
N GLU A 131 16.54 -5.99 -12.32
CA GLU A 131 15.64 -7.16 -12.30
C GLU A 131 14.18 -6.78 -12.10
N PHE A 132 13.89 -5.60 -11.55
CA PHE A 132 12.53 -5.14 -11.23
C PHE A 132 12.07 -3.96 -12.10
N SER A 133 13.00 -3.26 -12.76
CA SER A 133 12.70 -2.00 -13.46
C SER A 133 11.64 -2.13 -14.56
N GLU A 134 11.56 -3.27 -15.23
CA GLU A 134 10.58 -3.52 -16.30
C GLU A 134 9.18 -3.88 -15.74
N HIS A 135 9.12 -4.36 -14.51
CA HIS A 135 7.87 -4.72 -13.83
C HIS A 135 7.21 -3.51 -13.13
N ILE A 136 8.01 -2.51 -12.75
CA ILE A 136 7.52 -1.37 -11.97
C ILE A 136 7.15 -0.21 -12.88
N SER A 137 5.84 -0.06 -13.09
CA SER A 137 5.28 1.00 -13.92
C SER A 137 5.32 2.37 -13.23
N ASP A 138 5.54 3.43 -14.03
CA ASP A 138 5.35 4.82 -13.57
C ASP A 138 3.91 5.10 -13.13
N TYR A 139 2.97 4.34 -13.70
CA TYR A 139 1.57 4.37 -13.33
C TYR A 139 1.39 4.00 -11.86
N LEU A 140 1.96 2.87 -11.42
CA LEU A 140 1.84 2.38 -10.05
C LEU A 140 2.42 3.39 -9.06
N ILE A 141 3.65 3.86 -9.31
CA ILE A 141 4.32 4.88 -8.48
C ILE A 141 3.43 6.13 -8.33
N LYS A 142 2.94 6.65 -9.46
CA LYS A 142 2.11 7.85 -9.48
C LYS A 142 0.82 7.67 -8.69
N TYR A 143 0.06 6.60 -8.94
CA TYR A 143 -1.26 6.43 -8.36
C TYR A 143 -1.23 5.92 -6.92
N LEU A 144 -0.21 5.17 -6.50
CA LEU A 144 0.02 4.84 -5.10
C LEU A 144 0.31 6.12 -4.28
N GLY A 145 1.16 7.01 -4.80
CA GLY A 145 1.42 8.30 -4.16
C GLY A 145 0.15 9.16 -4.04
N LYS A 146 -0.66 9.25 -5.10
CA LYS A 146 -1.91 10.00 -5.06
C LYS A 146 -2.96 9.38 -4.13
N LEU A 147 -3.10 8.05 -4.13
CA LEU A 147 -4.01 7.35 -3.23
C LEU A 147 -3.61 7.54 -1.77
N SER A 148 -2.31 7.51 -1.48
CA SER A 148 -1.79 7.80 -0.15
C SER A 148 -2.19 9.21 0.32
N VAL A 149 -2.02 10.24 -0.53
CA VAL A 149 -2.45 11.62 -0.22
C VAL A 149 -3.97 11.71 -0.05
N PHE A 150 -4.74 11.06 -0.93
CA PHE A 150 -6.19 11.04 -0.84
C PHE A 150 -6.68 10.39 0.46
N THR A 151 -6.08 9.26 0.85
CA THR A 151 -6.39 8.55 2.10
C THR A 151 -6.11 9.41 3.32
N TYR A 152 -5.00 10.16 3.29
CA TYR A 152 -4.67 11.12 4.32
C TYR A 152 -5.71 12.24 4.43
N ARG A 153 -6.16 12.83 3.31
CA ARG A 153 -7.26 13.82 3.33
C ARG A 153 -8.55 13.25 3.91
N GLU A 154 -8.85 12.00 3.58
CA GLU A 154 -10.02 11.30 4.09
C GLU A 154 -9.93 11.04 5.61
N ALA A 155 -8.72 10.79 6.13
CA ALA A 155 -8.45 10.67 7.57
C ALA A 155 -8.74 11.97 8.34
N ILE A 156 -8.43 13.11 7.72
CA ILE A 156 -8.62 14.44 8.30
C ILE A 156 -10.12 14.80 8.40
N GLY A 157 -10.94 14.22 7.51
CA GLY A 157 -12.30 14.68 7.23
C GLY A 157 -12.24 16.00 6.47
N HIS A 158 -12.92 16.11 5.33
CA HIS A 158 -12.87 17.27 4.44
C HIS A 158 -12.80 18.59 5.19
N VAL A 159 -11.59 19.15 5.33
CA VAL A 159 -11.43 20.57 5.65
C VAL A 159 -11.88 21.26 4.37
N MET A 160 -13.12 21.76 4.37
CA MET A 160 -13.47 22.79 3.41
C MET A 160 -12.52 23.95 3.68
N LEU A 161 -11.57 24.15 2.76
CA LEU A 161 -11.02 25.48 2.53
C LEU A 161 -12.07 26.30 1.79
#